data_AF-A0A6G8CRM3-F1
#
_entry.id   AF-A0A6G8CRM3-F1
#
_cell.length_a   1.000
_cell.length_b   1.000
_cell.length_c   1.000
_cell.angle_alpha   90.00
_cell.angle_beta   90.00
_cell.angle_gamma   90.00
#
_symmetry.space_group_name_H-M   'P 1'
#
loop_
_entity.id
_entity.type
_entity.pdbx_description
1 polymer ?
#
loop_
_entity_poly.entity_id
_entity_poly.type
_entity_poly.pdbx_seq_one_letter_code
_entity_poly.pdbx_strand_id
1 'polypeptide(L)'
;MLSLDWQAIGLIVIAEGYATASTIHEDAGSAVAVAFNSGNLLPVAKALRAKYPCIDLYIAADDDWTTPGNPGLTAATEAARAVGGLLMKPDFNGLQRGPKDSDFNDLKRLIQEKEASQ
;
A
#
# COMPACT_ATOMS: atom_id res chain seq x y z
N MET A 1 2.17 -0.34 -41.35
CA MET A 1 2.80 -1.08 -40.24
C MET A 1 2.04 -0.67 -38.99
N LEU A 2 1.11 -1.50 -38.51
CA LEU A 2 0.38 -1.21 -37.27
C LEU A 2 1.35 -1.49 -36.13
N SER A 3 1.83 -0.44 -35.44
CA SER A 3 2.50 -0.64 -34.15
C SER A 3 1.43 -1.11 -33.19
N LEU A 4 1.61 -2.32 -32.65
CA LEU A 4 0.95 -2.68 -31.42
C LEU A 4 1.63 -1.83 -30.35
N ASP A 5 1.02 -0.71 -30.01
CA ASP A 5 1.37 0.05 -28.81
C ASP A 5 0.95 -0.83 -27.63
N TRP A 6 1.83 -1.76 -27.24
CA TRP A 6 1.69 -2.48 -25.99
C TRP A 6 1.75 -1.43 -24.88
N GLN A 7 0.58 -1.03 -24.37
CA GLN A 7 0.54 -0.25 -23.13
C GLN A 7 1.26 -1.07 -22.07
N ALA A 8 2.29 -0.49 -21.47
CA ALA A 8 3.00 -1.12 -20.37
C ALA A 8 1.97 -1.51 -19.29
N ILE A 9 1.96 -2.79 -18.94
CA ILE A 9 1.31 -3.30 -17.73
C ILE A 9 2.04 -2.66 -16.55
N GLY A 10 1.48 -1.55 -16.07
CA GLY A 10 2.02 -0.77 -14.96
C GLY A 10 1.08 -0.86 -13.78
N LEU A 11 1.67 -0.89 -12.58
CA LEU A 11 0.94 -0.73 -11.33
C LEU A 11 1.53 0.44 -10.53
N ILE A 12 0.69 1.10 -9.74
CA ILE A 12 1.13 2.07 -8.74
C ILE A 12 0.57 1.66 -7.38
N VAL A 13 1.44 1.62 -6.38
CA VAL A 13 1.03 1.41 -4.99
C VAL A 13 0.92 2.76 -4.29
N ILE A 14 -0.26 3.07 -3.76
CA ILE A 14 -0.54 4.27 -3.00
C ILE A 14 -0.48 3.91 -1.52
N ALA A 15 0.45 4.51 -0.78
CA ALA A 15 0.61 4.29 0.64
C ALA A 15 0.27 5.55 1.44
N GLU A 16 -0.15 5.36 2.69
CA GLU A 16 -0.40 6.45 3.64
C GLU A 16 0.89 7.22 3.96
N GLY A 17 1.89 6.53 4.49
CA GLY A 17 3.16 7.10 4.90
C GLY A 17 4.31 6.92 3.89
N TYR A 18 5.33 7.76 4.00
CA TYR A 18 6.57 7.62 3.22
C TYR A 18 7.32 6.32 3.55
N ALA A 19 7.41 5.94 4.84
CA ALA A 19 8.12 4.73 5.27
C ALA A 19 7.52 3.46 4.64
N THR A 20 6.19 3.34 4.67
CA THR A 20 5.42 2.31 3.97
C THR A 20 5.73 2.30 2.47
N ALA A 21 5.67 3.46 1.80
CA ALA A 21 5.96 3.56 0.37
C ALA A 21 7.41 3.18 0.02
N SER A 22 8.39 3.64 0.81
CA SER A 22 9.82 3.33 0.61
C SER A 22 10.05 1.83 0.74
N THR A 23 9.49 1.20 1.78
CA THR A 23 9.59 -0.24 2.00
C THR A 23 9.04 -1.04 0.82
N ILE A 24 7.84 -0.68 0.34
CA ILE A 24 7.22 -1.33 -0.83
C ILE A 24 8.07 -1.14 -2.09
N HIS A 25 8.62 0.06 -2.29
CA HIS A 25 9.47 0.34 -3.45
C HIS A 25 10.78 -0.46 -3.40
N GLU A 26 11.45 -0.49 -2.25
CA GLU A 26 12.71 -1.21 -2.05
C GLU A 26 12.55 -2.72 -2.23
N ASP A 27 11.46 -3.30 -1.71
CA ASP A 27 11.30 -4.75 -1.70
C ASP A 27 10.67 -5.28 -3.00
N ALA A 28 9.73 -4.54 -3.60
CA ALA A 28 8.98 -5.00 -4.78
C ALA A 28 9.39 -4.30 -6.09
N GLY A 29 10.16 -3.21 -6.05
CA GLY A 29 10.53 -2.41 -7.24
C GLY A 29 9.37 -1.66 -7.88
N SER A 30 8.19 -1.66 -7.25
CA SER A 30 6.96 -1.04 -7.76
C SER A 30 7.02 0.48 -7.76
N ALA A 31 6.35 1.13 -8.70
CA ALA A 31 6.11 2.57 -8.61
C ALA A 31 5.19 2.87 -7.42
N VAL A 32 5.53 3.90 -6.62
CA VAL A 32 4.79 4.25 -5.42
C VAL A 32 4.34 5.71 -5.41
N ALA A 33 3.24 5.99 -4.71
CA ALA A 33 2.74 7.32 -4.41
C ALA A 33 2.44 7.43 -2.91
N VAL A 34 2.72 8.59 -2.31
CA VAL A 34 2.50 8.84 -0.88
C VAL A 34 1.30 9.77 -0.71
N ALA A 35 0.31 9.35 0.09
CA ALA A 35 -0.86 10.15 0.42
C ALA A 35 -0.64 11.09 1.63
N PHE A 36 0.41 10.86 2.41
CA PHE A 36 0.80 11.54 3.66
C PHE A 36 -0.12 11.30 4.87
N ASN A 37 -1.36 10.88 4.66
CA ASN A 37 -2.28 10.42 5.70
C ASN A 37 -3.43 9.62 5.05
N SER A 38 -4.15 8.84 5.86
CA SER A 38 -5.31 8.04 5.48
C SER A 38 -6.42 8.86 4.82
N GLY A 39 -6.70 10.07 5.32
CA GLY A 39 -7.70 10.99 4.75
C GLY A 39 -7.42 11.41 3.30
N ASN A 40 -6.16 11.32 2.87
CA ASN A 40 -5.72 11.66 1.52
C ASN A 40 -5.68 10.47 0.55
N LEU A 41 -5.90 9.23 1.00
CA LEU A 41 -5.86 8.05 0.13
C LEU A 41 -6.87 8.16 -1.02
N LEU A 42 -8.10 8.54 -0.72
CA LEU A 42 -9.16 8.70 -1.72
C LEU A 42 -8.87 9.80 -2.76
N PRO A 43 -8.54 11.05 -2.39
CA PRO A 43 -8.24 12.09 -3.38
C PRO A 43 -7.01 11.76 -4.23
N VAL A 44 -5.96 11.17 -3.64
CA VAL A 44 -4.77 10.74 -4.39
C VAL A 44 -5.09 9.60 -5.35
N ALA A 45 -5.84 8.58 -4.89
CA ALA A 45 -6.28 7.47 -5.74
C ALA A 45 -7.12 7.96 -6.92
N LYS A 46 -8.07 8.87 -6.69
CA LYS A 46 -8.88 9.47 -7.76
C LYS A 46 -8.02 10.24 -8.77
N ALA A 47 -7.08 11.04 -8.30
CA ALA A 47 -6.18 11.80 -9.16
C ALA A 47 -5.32 10.87 -10.04
N LEU A 48 -4.78 9.80 -9.46
CA LEU A 48 -3.97 8.82 -10.20
C LEU A 48 -4.81 7.99 -11.17
N ARG A 49 -6.03 7.57 -10.80
CA ARG A 49 -6.93 6.87 -11.73
C ARG A 49 -7.32 7.76 -12.92
N ALA A 50 -7.58 9.05 -12.69
CA ALA A 50 -7.88 9.99 -13.77
C ALA A 50 -6.68 10.19 -14.72
N LYS A 51 -5.47 10.26 -14.16
CA LYS A 51 -4.23 10.43 -14.94
C LYS A 51 -3.81 9.15 -15.68
N TYR A 52 -4.04 7.99 -15.07
CA TYR A 52 -3.63 6.69 -15.58
C TYR A 52 -4.81 5.70 -15.56
N PRO A 53 -5.76 5.81 -16.50
CA PRO A 53 -7.00 5.04 -16.46
C PRO A 53 -6.80 3.52 -16.51
N CYS A 54 -5.74 3.05 -17.18
CA CYS A 54 -5.47 1.64 -17.45
C CYS A 54 -4.43 0.99 -16.52
N ILE A 55 -3.87 1.73 -15.55
CA ILE A 55 -2.86 1.21 -14.61
C ILE A 55 -3.54 0.53 -13.42
N ASP A 56 -2.97 -0.55 -12.92
CA ASP A 56 -3.45 -1.17 -11.68
C ASP A 56 -3.10 -0.29 -10.48
N LEU A 57 -4.10 0.02 -9.65
CA LEU A 57 -3.89 0.80 -8.44
C LEU A 57 -4.04 -0.11 -7.23
N TYR A 58 -2.98 -0.20 -6.44
CA TYR A 58 -2.99 -0.87 -5.15
C TYR A 58 -2.99 0.20 -4.06
N ILE A 59 -3.88 0.08 -3.08
CA ILE A 59 -3.94 0.96 -1.92
C ILE A 59 -3.38 0.19 -0.73
N ALA A 60 -2.18 0.56 -0.29
CA ALA A 60 -1.52 -0.01 0.88
C ALA A 60 -2.07 0.67 2.14
N ALA A 61 -2.76 -0.12 2.95
CA ALA A 61 -3.30 0.28 4.23
C ALA A 61 -2.30 0.02 5.36
N ASP A 62 -2.22 0.96 6.29
CA ASP A 62 -1.72 0.67 7.63
C ASP A 62 -2.84 -0.06 8.39
N ASP A 63 -2.49 -1.16 9.08
CA ASP A 63 -3.39 -1.97 9.89
C ASP A 63 -3.37 -1.46 11.33
N ASP A 64 -4.06 -0.34 11.58
CA ASP A 64 -4.24 0.35 12.86
C ASP A 64 -5.09 -0.48 13.85
N TRP A 65 -4.68 -1.72 14.10
CA TRP A 65 -5.46 -2.76 14.77
C TRP A 65 -5.81 -2.44 16.22
N THR A 66 -5.06 -1.53 16.86
CA THR A 66 -5.33 -1.05 18.22
C THR A 66 -6.24 0.19 18.24
N THR A 67 -6.50 0.80 17.09
CA THR A 67 -7.37 1.98 16.97
C THR A 67 -8.80 1.55 16.63
N PRO A 68 -9.82 1.98 17.41
CA PRO A 68 -11.22 1.69 17.08
C PRO A 68 -11.57 2.10 15.65
N GLY A 69 -12.12 1.15 14.88
CA GLY A 69 -12.51 1.37 13.49
C GLY A 69 -11.38 1.25 12.46
N ASN A 70 -10.13 1.02 12.87
CA ASN A 70 -8.97 0.82 12.00
C ASN A 70 -8.94 1.83 10.82
N PRO A 71 -8.68 3.12 11.12
CA PRO A 71 -8.87 4.20 10.16
C PRO A 71 -8.04 4.03 8.88
N GLY A 72 -6.78 3.58 8.96
CA GLY A 72 -5.95 3.26 7.80
C GLY A 72 -6.60 2.23 6.88
N LEU A 73 -7.02 1.08 7.42
CA LEU A 73 -7.71 0.03 6.65
C LEU A 73 -9.06 0.48 6.10
N THR A 74 -9.84 1.24 6.87
CA THR A 74 -11.14 1.77 6.44
C THR A 74 -10.99 2.73 5.27
N ALA A 75 -10.10 3.72 5.39
CA ALA A 75 -9.85 4.72 4.35
C ALA A 75 -9.26 4.08 3.07
N ALA A 76 -8.32 3.14 3.22
CA ALA A 76 -7.75 2.41 2.10
C ALA A 76 -8.81 1.56 1.37
N THR A 77 -9.70 0.91 2.12
CA THR A 77 -10.81 0.13 1.55
C THR A 77 -11.77 1.02 0.76
N GLU A 78 -12.12 2.19 1.29
CA GLU A 78 -12.97 3.17 0.58
C GLU A 78 -12.29 3.66 -0.70
N ALA A 79 -11.02 4.04 -0.62
CA ALA A 79 -10.24 4.50 -1.77
C ALA A 79 -10.16 3.43 -2.86
N ALA A 80 -9.81 2.19 -2.51
CA ALA A 80 -9.72 1.07 -3.44
C ALA A 80 -11.04 0.84 -4.17
N ARG A 81 -12.16 0.78 -3.43
CA ARG A 81 -13.50 0.63 -4.02
C ARG A 81 -13.86 1.77 -4.96
N ALA A 82 -13.58 3.01 -4.57
CA ALA A 82 -13.95 4.20 -5.33
C ALA A 82 -13.23 4.31 -6.69
N VAL A 83 -12.06 3.70 -6.84
CA VAL A 83 -11.24 3.79 -8.07
C VAL A 83 -11.11 2.46 -8.81
N GLY A 84 -11.83 1.43 -8.38
CA GLY A 84 -11.66 0.06 -8.91
C GLY A 84 -10.23 -0.45 -8.71
N GLY A 85 -9.60 -0.08 -7.59
CA GLY A 85 -8.28 -0.54 -7.20
C GLY A 85 -8.33 -1.76 -6.27
N LEU A 86 -7.16 -2.24 -5.89
CA LEU A 86 -6.95 -3.38 -4.99
C LEU A 86 -6.47 -2.89 -3.63
N LEU A 87 -6.89 -3.56 -2.56
CA LEU A 87 -6.44 -3.28 -1.20
C LEU A 87 -5.26 -4.18 -0.84
N MET A 88 -4.24 -3.61 -0.21
CA MET A 88 -3.14 -4.34 0.42
C MET A 88 -3.06 -3.96 1.89
N LYS A 89 -2.68 -4.91 2.74
CA LYS A 89 -2.36 -4.66 4.16
C LYS A 89 -1.19 -5.57 4.57
N PRO A 90 -0.40 -5.20 5.58
CA PRO A 90 0.64 -6.07 6.11
C PRO A 90 0.04 -7.34 6.74
N ASP A 91 0.70 -8.49 6.54
CA ASP A 91 0.35 -9.75 7.18
C ASP A 91 1.38 -10.11 8.25
N PHE A 92 0.99 -9.93 9.51
CA PHE A 92 1.83 -10.22 10.68
C PHE A 92 1.70 -11.65 11.20
N ASN A 93 1.01 -12.55 10.50
CA ASN A 93 0.80 -13.93 10.96
C ASN A 93 2.12 -14.66 11.20
N GLY A 94 2.26 -15.29 12.38
CA GLY A 94 3.47 -16.04 12.75
C GLY A 94 4.68 -15.17 13.13
N LEU A 95 4.46 -13.87 13.38
CA LEU A 95 5.43 -12.94 13.94
C LEU A 95 5.00 -12.48 15.34
N GLN A 96 5.97 -12.03 16.15
CA GLN A 96 5.68 -11.43 17.45
C GLN A 96 5.28 -9.95 17.25
N ARG A 97 4.01 -9.72 16.91
CA ARG A 97 3.45 -8.38 16.68
C ARG A 97 3.24 -7.62 17.98
N GLY A 98 3.85 -6.44 18.10
CA GLY A 98 3.62 -5.48 19.17
C GLY A 98 2.42 -4.55 18.91
N PRO A 99 1.98 -3.77 19.92
CA PRO A 99 0.83 -2.87 19.82
C PRO A 99 1.01 -1.68 18.86
N LYS A 100 2.26 -1.39 18.48
CA LYS A 100 2.61 -0.33 17.54
C LYS A 100 2.88 -0.85 16.13
N ASP A 101 2.95 -2.17 15.94
CA ASP A 101 3.24 -2.76 14.65
C ASP A 101 1.97 -2.73 13.80
N SER A 102 1.91 -1.81 12.85
CA SER A 102 0.72 -1.55 12.04
C SER A 102 1.00 -1.53 10.55
N ASP A 103 2.22 -1.24 10.12
CA ASP A 103 2.52 -0.94 8.71
C ASP A 103 3.48 -1.96 8.06
N PHE A 104 3.89 -1.68 6.82
CA PHE A 104 4.77 -2.57 6.05
C PHE A 104 6.23 -2.50 6.52
N ASN A 105 6.70 -1.37 7.05
CA ASN A 105 8.06 -1.29 7.61
C ASN A 105 8.18 -2.06 8.92
N ASP A 106 7.15 -2.07 9.77
CA ASP A 106 7.10 -2.91 10.96
C ASP A 106 7.12 -4.40 10.59
N LEU A 107 6.36 -4.78 9.56
CA LEU A 107 6.37 -6.13 9.03
C LEU A 107 7.78 -6.55 8.58
N LYS A 108 8.44 -5.71 7.77
CA LYS A 108 9.81 -5.96 7.31
C LYS A 108 10.78 -6.13 8.47
N ARG A 109 10.73 -5.22 9.46
CA ARG A 109 11.55 -5.28 10.67
C ARG A 109 11.36 -6.61 11.42
N LEU A 110 10.12 -7.04 11.65
CA LEU A 110 9.82 -8.28 12.39
C LEU A 110 10.25 -9.55 11.63
N ILE A 111 10.14 -9.56 10.30
CA ILE A 111 10.65 -10.66 9.47
C ILE A 111 12.16 -10.78 9.65
N GLN A 112 12.89 -9.67 9.55
CA GLN A 112 14.35 -9.65 9.70
C GLN A 112 14.80 -10.09 11.09
N GLU A 113 14.12 -9.64 12.15
CA GLU A 113 14.39 -10.08 13.53
C GLU A 113 14.19 -11.59 13.71
N LYS A 114 13.12 -12.13 13.12
CA LYS A 114 12.83 -13.57 13.16
C LYS A 114 13.85 -14.40 12.39
N GLU A 115 14.35 -13.92 11.26
CA GLU A 115 15.41 -14.58 10.49
C GLU A 115 16.75 -14.53 11.20
N ALA A 116 17.10 -13.40 11.84
CA ALA A 116 18.35 -13.26 12.59
C ALA A 116 18.39 -14.10 13.88
N SER A 117 17.24 -14.53 14.38
CA SER A 117 17.10 -15.36 15.58
C SER A 117 17.06 -16.87 15.29
N GLN A 118 17.13 -17.26 14.00
CA GLN A 118 17.20 -18.65 13.53
C GLN A 118 18.63 -19.02 13.16
#